data_AF-A0A090QWC0-F1
#
_entry.id   AF-A0A090QWC0-F1
#
_cell.length_a   1.000
_cell.length_b   1.000
_cell.length_c   1.000
_cell.angle_alpha   90.00
_cell.angle_beta   90.00
_cell.angle_gamma   90.00
#
_symmetry.space_group_name_H-M   'P 1'
#
loop_
_entity.id
_entity.type
_entity.pdbx_description
1 polymer ?
#
loop_
_entity_poly.entity_id
_entity_poly.type
_entity_poly.pdbx_seq_one_letter_code
_entity_poly.pdbx_strand_id
1 'polypeptide(L)'
;MECVTGRGIARGWQQNEGEGRAALATLLRFYPSRQGVVKQAIAEAIAHHLMFQGERFFASQSELQVLRHAAWLQEHSHQKEEDQPRNQLFYCQDRMVHRGNGFAFTVSLHSDRIGNYESLTTTEENLKGWYTGDGMTYLYDKDDHQYHNWYPLVDKRFLPGTTTDGRTLPDYGGCRQYDDVKHDMRFVGGVSNGEIGLFGMDFYNHDNTLQAKKSYICFGDQILLLGSGIQSQSGEAFTTISNTQLHDLARTVVTVDGQAHSLNDTAIPVRQSFHWSQARDQVHGTTLSQCGVYLPFEQNLSLQMERRTGDWKDQFPENARYLASTKVEGNLLRATITQHLVNFTGSSSPEVDKDQRYAYLLMPNCTAVQLTRFAARPDWAWLSVSRALHAVYHHPAAPFLPLTGKPPVSVSMPIYRVR
;
A
#
# COMPACT_ATOMS: atom_id res chain seq x y z
N MET A 1 2.29 9.50 -5.25
CA MET A 1 1.71 8.40 -4.46
C MET A 1 0.34 8.85 -4.00
N GLU A 2 -0.67 8.01 -4.14
CA GLU A 2 -2.08 8.33 -3.84
C GLU A 2 -2.30 8.67 -2.36
N CYS A 3 -1.53 8.07 -1.43
CA CYS A 3 -1.70 8.29 0.00
C CYS A 3 -1.39 9.74 0.47
N VAL A 4 -0.87 10.60 -0.41
CA VAL A 4 -0.56 12.02 -0.14
C VAL A 4 -1.33 12.98 -1.04
N THR A 5 -2.32 12.51 -1.80
CA THR A 5 -3.16 13.38 -2.64
C THR A 5 -4.51 13.72 -2.02
N GLY A 6 -4.78 13.23 -0.80
CA GLY A 6 -6.02 13.51 -0.06
C GLY A 6 -7.26 13.15 -0.91
N ARG A 7 -8.22 14.07 -0.98
CA ARG A 7 -9.41 13.90 -1.83
C ARG A 7 -9.13 13.83 -3.35
N GLY A 8 -7.92 14.22 -3.78
CA GLY A 8 -7.51 14.20 -5.19
C GLY A 8 -7.56 12.80 -5.83
N ILE A 9 -7.53 11.72 -5.02
CA ILE A 9 -7.78 10.35 -5.49
C ILE A 9 -9.14 10.15 -6.17
N ALA A 10 -10.10 11.06 -5.95
CA ALA A 10 -11.44 11.01 -6.55
C ALA A 10 -11.51 11.68 -7.94
N ARG A 11 -10.45 12.36 -8.40
CA ARG A 11 -10.39 13.03 -9.70
C ARG A 11 -9.95 12.05 -10.78
N GLY A 12 -10.89 11.48 -11.52
CA GLY A 12 -10.59 10.49 -12.56
C GLY A 12 -9.77 11.06 -13.72
N TRP A 13 -9.81 12.38 -13.96
CA TRP A 13 -9.01 13.06 -14.98
C TRP A 13 -7.57 13.37 -14.52
N GLN A 14 -7.31 13.32 -13.22
CA GLN A 14 -6.02 13.70 -12.61
C GLN A 14 -5.58 12.61 -11.63
N GLN A 15 -5.24 11.46 -12.18
CA GLN A 15 -4.71 10.33 -11.43
C GLN A 15 -3.20 10.50 -11.20
N ASN A 16 -2.61 9.71 -10.30
CA ASN A 16 -1.27 9.92 -9.73
C ASN A 16 -0.13 10.12 -10.75
N GLU A 17 -0.18 9.50 -11.94
CA GLU A 17 0.80 9.77 -12.99
C GLU A 17 0.82 11.25 -13.43
N GLY A 18 -0.34 11.89 -13.49
CA GLY A 18 -0.48 13.31 -13.82
C GLY A 18 0.16 14.20 -12.74
N GLU A 19 -0.07 13.87 -11.47
CA GLU A 19 0.52 14.59 -10.33
C GLU A 19 2.05 14.46 -10.30
N GLY A 20 2.58 13.27 -10.58
CA GLY A 20 4.02 13.04 -10.71
C GLY A 20 4.66 13.91 -11.79
N ARG A 21 4.02 14.00 -12.97
CA ARG A 21 4.49 14.89 -14.06
C ARG A 21 4.44 16.37 -13.65
N ALA A 22 3.41 16.80 -12.94
CA ALA A 22 3.31 18.18 -12.44
C ALA A 22 4.42 18.52 -11.41
N ALA A 23 4.80 17.57 -10.56
CA ALA A 23 5.91 17.71 -9.63
C ALA A 23 7.25 17.85 -10.38
N LEU A 24 7.50 17.03 -11.40
CA LEU A 24 8.70 17.13 -12.25
C LEU A 24 8.78 18.47 -12.98
N ALA A 25 7.66 18.92 -13.55
CA ALA A 25 7.57 20.23 -14.19
C ALA A 25 7.91 21.36 -13.20
N THR A 26 7.46 21.24 -11.95
CA THR A 26 7.78 22.19 -10.89
C THR A 26 9.28 22.21 -10.55
N LEU A 27 9.92 21.04 -10.43
CA LEU A 27 11.37 20.96 -10.22
C LEU A 27 12.15 21.59 -11.38
N LEU A 28 11.73 21.36 -12.63
CA LEU A 28 12.32 21.95 -13.83
C LEU A 28 12.22 23.48 -13.87
N ARG A 29 11.18 24.08 -13.29
CA ARG A 29 11.08 25.56 -13.18
C ARG A 29 12.14 26.13 -12.23
N PHE A 30 12.48 25.43 -11.15
CA PHE A 30 13.51 25.87 -10.21
C PHE A 30 14.93 25.49 -10.64
N TYR A 31 15.07 24.42 -11.43
CA TYR A 31 16.35 23.83 -11.84
C TYR A 31 17.40 24.85 -12.32
N PRO A 32 17.11 25.84 -13.19
CA PRO A 32 18.10 26.80 -13.66
C PRO A 32 18.74 27.62 -12.53
N SER A 33 17.97 27.92 -11.48
CA SER A 33 18.40 28.74 -10.34
C SER A 33 19.21 27.96 -9.28
N ARG A 34 19.24 26.63 -9.37
CA ARG A 34 19.98 25.79 -8.40
C ARG A 34 21.46 25.72 -8.79
N GLN A 35 22.31 25.44 -7.80
CA GLN A 35 23.76 25.28 -7.95
C GLN A 35 24.27 24.09 -7.11
N GLY A 36 25.50 23.65 -7.41
CA GLY A 36 26.19 22.59 -6.65
C GLY A 36 25.42 21.28 -6.56
N VAL A 37 25.56 20.61 -5.42
CA VAL A 37 24.98 19.28 -5.14
C VAL A 37 23.46 19.22 -5.31
N VAL A 38 22.75 20.31 -4.99
CA VAL A 38 21.28 20.37 -5.13
C VAL A 38 20.86 20.39 -6.59
N LYS A 39 21.60 21.12 -7.45
CA LYS A 39 21.32 21.15 -8.89
C LYS A 39 21.53 19.76 -9.49
N GLN A 40 22.61 19.10 -9.10
CA GLN A 40 22.94 17.75 -9.56
C GLN A 40 21.86 16.74 -9.13
N ALA A 41 21.48 16.71 -7.86
CA ALA A 41 20.42 15.81 -7.38
C ALA A 41 19.09 16.01 -8.12
N ILE A 42 18.69 17.26 -8.37
CA ILE A 42 17.48 17.55 -9.15
C ILE A 42 17.62 17.07 -10.61
N ALA A 43 18.78 17.30 -11.24
CA ALA A 43 19.04 16.81 -12.60
C ALA A 43 18.94 15.28 -12.69
N GLU A 44 19.58 14.57 -11.77
CA GLU A 44 19.61 13.11 -11.72
C GLU A 44 18.21 12.52 -11.49
N ALA A 45 17.44 13.09 -10.55
CA ALA A 45 16.07 12.66 -10.29
C ALA A 45 15.14 12.89 -11.49
N ILE A 46 15.22 14.07 -12.14
CA ILE A 46 14.42 14.36 -13.33
C ILE A 46 14.82 13.41 -14.48
N ALA A 47 16.11 13.27 -14.75
CA ALA A 47 16.60 12.41 -15.82
C ALA A 47 16.16 10.95 -15.63
N HIS A 48 16.22 10.45 -14.39
CA HIS A 48 15.72 9.12 -14.04
C HIS A 48 14.24 8.97 -14.40
N HIS A 49 13.37 9.88 -13.94
CA HIS A 49 11.93 9.78 -14.22
C HIS A 49 11.59 9.94 -15.71
N LEU A 50 12.32 10.77 -16.45
CA LEU A 50 12.13 10.93 -17.90
C LEU A 50 12.49 9.67 -18.70
N MET A 51 13.28 8.73 -18.15
CA MET A 51 13.52 7.45 -18.83
C MET A 51 12.28 6.57 -18.87
N PHE A 52 11.46 6.61 -17.82
CA PHE A 52 10.29 5.74 -17.70
C PHE A 52 9.01 6.41 -18.21
N GLN A 53 8.92 7.73 -18.07
CA GLN A 53 7.70 8.49 -18.34
C GLN A 53 7.92 9.64 -19.34
N GLY A 54 9.05 9.65 -20.05
CA GLY A 54 9.46 10.75 -20.94
C GLY A 54 8.40 11.09 -21.98
N GLU A 55 7.94 10.12 -22.77
CA GLU A 55 6.92 10.35 -23.80
C GLU A 55 5.65 10.99 -23.22
N ARG A 56 5.11 10.42 -22.13
CA ARG A 56 3.92 10.96 -21.44
C ARG A 56 4.19 12.32 -20.83
N PHE A 57 5.40 12.57 -20.32
CA PHE A 57 5.83 13.87 -19.81
C PHE A 57 5.79 14.92 -20.92
N PHE A 58 6.54 14.73 -22.01
CA PHE A 58 6.60 15.69 -23.12
C PHE A 58 5.23 15.93 -23.76
N ALA A 59 4.41 14.88 -23.93
CA ALA A 59 3.06 15.02 -24.47
C ALA A 59 2.11 15.85 -23.57
N SER A 60 2.38 15.90 -22.26
CA SER A 60 1.55 16.63 -21.29
C SER A 60 1.97 18.07 -21.05
N GLN A 61 3.13 18.51 -21.55
CA GLN A 61 3.73 19.81 -21.23
C GLN A 61 3.61 20.79 -22.38
N SER A 62 3.18 22.02 -22.08
CA SER A 62 3.10 23.14 -23.04
C SER A 62 4.10 24.27 -22.75
N GLU A 63 4.73 24.26 -21.58
CA GLU A 63 5.69 25.29 -21.19
C GLU A 63 7.05 25.08 -21.87
N LEU A 64 7.38 25.94 -22.85
CA LEU A 64 8.60 25.84 -23.65
C LEU A 64 9.88 25.77 -22.81
N GLN A 65 9.94 26.51 -21.69
CA GLN A 65 11.09 26.49 -20.78
C GLN A 65 11.22 25.12 -20.10
N VAL A 66 10.12 24.53 -19.64
CA VAL A 66 10.13 23.20 -19.01
C VAL A 66 10.57 22.15 -20.03
N LEU A 67 9.99 22.18 -21.24
CA LEU A 67 10.34 21.28 -22.34
C LEU A 67 11.84 21.36 -22.69
N ARG A 68 12.38 22.57 -22.82
CA ARG A 68 13.80 22.79 -23.14
C ARG A 68 14.73 22.20 -22.09
N HIS A 69 14.47 22.44 -20.80
CA HIS A 69 15.32 21.90 -19.73
C HIS A 69 15.18 20.38 -19.60
N ALA A 70 13.97 19.84 -19.79
CA ALA A 70 13.72 18.40 -19.77
C ALA A 70 14.47 17.69 -20.91
N ALA A 71 14.36 18.19 -22.15
CA ALA A 71 15.08 17.64 -23.29
C ALA A 71 16.60 17.69 -23.09
N TRP A 72 17.11 18.84 -22.62
CA TRP A 72 18.54 18.98 -22.32
C TRP A 72 19.01 17.96 -21.26
N LEU A 73 18.27 17.78 -20.16
CA LEU A 73 18.60 16.82 -19.12
C LEU A 73 18.51 15.37 -19.60
N GLN A 74 17.53 15.04 -20.45
CA GLN A 74 17.38 13.71 -21.01
C GLN A 74 18.57 13.32 -21.92
N GLU A 75 19.12 14.29 -22.66
CA GLU A 75 20.27 14.09 -23.55
C GLU A 75 21.62 14.10 -22.81
N HIS A 76 21.78 14.96 -21.80
CA HIS A 76 23.09 15.29 -21.22
C HIS A 76 23.33 14.74 -19.80
N SER A 77 22.32 14.17 -19.13
CA SER A 77 22.53 13.57 -17.80
C SER A 77 23.05 12.14 -17.91
N HIS A 78 24.36 11.98 -17.69
CA HIS A 78 25.03 10.67 -17.73
C HIS A 78 25.00 9.91 -16.40
N GLN A 79 24.79 10.63 -15.28
CA GLN A 79 24.51 10.03 -13.98
C GLN A 79 23.01 10.08 -13.72
N LYS A 80 22.51 8.98 -13.19
CA LYS A 80 21.10 8.75 -12.89
C LYS A 80 21.08 8.24 -11.46
N GLU A 81 20.23 8.83 -10.62
CA GLU A 81 20.01 8.28 -9.30
C GLU A 81 19.41 6.88 -9.51
N GLU A 82 20.15 5.82 -9.17
CA GLU A 82 19.55 4.49 -9.10
C GLU A 82 18.52 4.49 -7.98
N ASP A 83 17.42 3.76 -8.15
CA ASP A 83 16.47 3.57 -7.06
C ASP A 83 17.13 2.76 -5.94
N GLN A 84 17.72 3.48 -4.99
CA GLN A 84 18.40 2.89 -3.85
C GLN A 84 17.36 2.40 -2.82
N PRO A 85 17.51 1.19 -2.27
CA PRO A 85 16.70 0.75 -1.15
C PRO A 85 16.78 1.74 0.00
N ARG A 86 15.63 2.22 0.48
CA ARG A 86 15.55 3.24 1.52
C ARG A 86 14.23 3.17 2.27
N ASN A 87 14.24 3.52 3.54
CA ASN A 87 13.04 3.75 4.32
C ASN A 87 13.00 5.21 4.79
N GLN A 88 11.82 5.83 4.72
CA GLN A 88 11.59 7.14 5.30
C GLN A 88 10.24 7.22 6.00
N LEU A 89 10.29 7.66 7.25
CA LEU A 89 9.14 8.00 8.06
C LEU A 89 8.79 9.48 7.89
N PHE A 90 7.54 9.77 7.57
CA PHE A 90 6.96 11.10 7.56
C PHE A 90 5.98 11.24 8.74
N TYR A 91 6.54 11.34 9.95
CA TYR A 91 5.79 11.34 11.20
C TYR A 91 4.75 12.48 11.30
N CYS A 92 5.00 13.60 10.65
CA CYS A 92 4.12 14.78 10.66
C CYS A 92 2.85 14.62 9.82
N GLN A 93 2.72 13.53 9.06
CA GLN A 93 1.56 13.23 8.21
C GLN A 93 1.15 11.76 8.29
N ASP A 94 1.63 11.04 9.31
CA ASP A 94 1.32 9.62 9.53
C ASP A 94 1.49 8.74 8.27
N ARG A 95 2.63 8.90 7.58
CA ARG A 95 3.04 8.07 6.42
C ARG A 95 4.42 7.46 6.62
N MET A 96 4.64 6.29 6.03
CA MET A 96 5.98 5.72 5.84
C MET A 96 6.11 5.24 4.40
N VAL A 97 7.26 5.52 3.78
CA VAL A 97 7.63 5.01 2.47
C VAL A 97 8.83 4.10 2.62
N HIS A 98 8.76 2.93 2.01
CA HIS A 98 9.87 1.99 1.87
C HIS A 98 10.11 1.69 0.40
N ARG A 99 11.32 1.95 -0.09
CA ARG A 99 11.79 1.51 -1.39
C ARG A 99 12.65 0.27 -1.17
N GLY A 100 12.31 -0.80 -1.87
CA GLY A 100 13.15 -2.00 -2.00
C GLY A 100 13.63 -2.16 -3.43
N ASN A 101 14.05 -3.36 -3.81
CA ASN A 101 14.56 -3.61 -5.15
C ASN A 101 13.42 -3.64 -6.19
N GLY A 102 13.26 -2.53 -6.92
CA GLY A 102 12.27 -2.40 -7.99
C GLY A 102 10.82 -2.28 -7.51
N PHE A 103 10.60 -1.88 -6.25
CA PHE A 103 9.27 -1.57 -5.73
C PHE A 103 9.32 -0.44 -4.68
N ALA A 104 8.17 0.19 -4.47
CA ALA A 104 7.93 1.05 -3.31
C ALA A 104 6.66 0.60 -2.58
N PHE A 105 6.75 0.52 -1.26
CA PHE A 105 5.64 0.29 -0.34
C PHE A 105 5.36 1.56 0.45
N THR A 106 4.09 1.88 0.66
CA THR A 106 3.69 2.94 1.58
C THR A 106 2.46 2.54 2.36
N VAL A 107 2.32 3.12 3.54
CA VAL A 107 1.19 2.91 4.44
C VAL A 107 0.62 4.26 4.90
N SER A 108 -0.70 4.33 4.88
CA SER A 108 -1.52 5.48 5.25
C SER A 108 -2.20 5.22 6.59
N LEU A 109 -1.75 5.93 7.64
CA LEU A 109 -2.34 5.90 8.97
C LEU A 109 -3.04 7.23 9.26
N HIS A 110 -3.76 7.26 10.38
CA HIS A 110 -4.32 8.47 10.96
C HIS A 110 -4.19 8.41 12.47
N SER A 111 -4.41 9.52 13.16
CA SER A 111 -4.16 9.63 14.60
C SER A 111 -4.96 10.77 15.23
N ASP A 112 -4.59 11.15 16.45
CA ASP A 112 -5.00 12.39 17.10
C ASP A 112 -4.40 13.66 16.46
N ARG A 113 -3.58 13.55 15.42
CA ARG A 113 -2.95 14.66 14.69
C ARG A 113 -3.42 14.77 13.24
N ILE A 114 -3.84 13.66 12.65
CA ILE A 114 -4.12 13.53 11.21
C ILE A 114 -5.48 12.85 11.06
N GLY A 115 -6.35 13.43 10.22
CA GLY A 115 -7.65 12.87 9.87
C GLY A 115 -7.56 11.54 9.11
N ASN A 116 -8.61 10.73 9.14
CA ASN A 116 -8.62 9.42 8.47
C ASN A 116 -8.73 9.54 6.95
N TYR A 117 -9.54 10.47 6.46
CA TYR A 117 -9.58 10.87 5.06
C TYR A 117 -10.23 12.24 4.92
N GLU A 118 -9.88 12.94 3.86
CA GLU A 118 -10.48 14.23 3.53
C GLU A 118 -11.60 14.05 2.50
N SER A 119 -12.73 14.70 2.74
CA SER A 119 -13.81 14.85 1.76
C SER A 119 -14.48 16.22 1.91
N LEU A 120 -14.83 16.83 0.77
CA LEU A 120 -15.50 18.12 0.76
C LEU A 120 -16.98 17.93 0.45
N THR A 121 -17.83 18.21 1.42
CA THR A 121 -19.29 18.12 1.27
C THR A 121 -19.87 19.19 0.36
N THR A 122 -19.20 20.33 0.21
CA THR A 122 -19.63 21.44 -0.66
C THR A 122 -19.38 21.18 -2.14
N THR A 123 -18.33 20.43 -2.46
CA THR A 123 -17.97 20.08 -3.85
C THR A 123 -18.22 18.61 -4.16
N GLU A 124 -18.66 17.82 -3.19
CA GLU A 124 -18.90 16.39 -3.34
C GLU A 124 -17.69 15.57 -3.79
N GLU A 125 -16.52 15.92 -3.26
CA GLU A 125 -15.25 15.30 -3.64
C GLU A 125 -14.81 14.23 -2.62
N ASN A 126 -14.45 13.04 -3.11
CA ASN A 126 -13.99 11.89 -2.32
C ASN A 126 -15.05 11.31 -1.38
N LEU A 127 -16.27 11.12 -1.91
CA LEU A 127 -17.45 10.66 -1.18
C LEU A 127 -17.24 9.34 -0.42
N LYS A 128 -16.44 8.43 -0.98
CA LYS A 128 -16.22 7.07 -0.46
C LYS A 128 -14.77 6.80 -0.05
N GLY A 129 -14.10 7.82 0.47
CA GLY A 129 -12.73 7.73 1.01
C GLY A 129 -12.60 7.02 2.37
N TRP A 130 -13.70 6.45 2.88
CA TRP A 130 -13.96 5.96 4.25
C TRP A 130 -12.77 5.38 5.01
N TYR A 131 -12.01 4.51 4.37
CA TYR A 131 -10.97 3.70 5.03
C TYR A 131 -9.55 3.97 4.49
N THR A 132 -9.33 5.07 3.76
CA THR A 132 -8.03 5.35 3.09
C THR A 132 -6.89 5.73 4.06
N GLY A 133 -7.20 6.07 5.32
CA GLY A 133 -6.23 6.27 6.41
C GLY A 133 -6.26 5.19 7.49
N ASP A 134 -7.00 4.08 7.30
CA ASP A 134 -7.22 3.05 8.33
C ASP A 134 -6.16 1.94 8.27
N GLY A 135 -4.90 2.31 8.00
CA GLY A 135 -3.85 1.34 7.76
C GLY A 135 -3.74 0.89 6.31
N MET A 136 -4.27 1.68 5.37
CA MET A 136 -4.25 1.33 3.95
C MET A 136 -2.81 1.27 3.43
N THR A 137 -2.48 0.22 2.72
CA THR A 137 -1.15 -0.01 2.13
C THR A 137 -1.19 0.09 0.61
N TYR A 138 -0.10 0.58 0.04
CA TYR A 138 0.11 0.64 -1.39
C TYR A 138 1.41 -0.05 -1.75
N LEU A 139 1.40 -0.74 -2.89
CA LEU A 139 2.57 -1.37 -3.49
C LEU A 139 2.67 -0.87 -4.93
N TYR A 140 3.77 -0.19 -5.22
CA TYR A 140 4.16 0.22 -6.57
C TYR A 140 5.32 -0.66 -7.00
N ASP A 141 5.23 -1.21 -8.20
CA ASP A 141 6.33 -1.90 -8.85
C ASP A 141 6.46 -1.40 -10.29
N LYS A 142 6.91 -2.25 -11.22
CA LYS A 142 7.04 -1.88 -12.63
C LYS A 142 5.70 -1.67 -13.34
N ASP A 143 4.57 -2.10 -12.77
CA ASP A 143 3.26 -1.75 -13.30
C ASP A 143 2.82 -0.37 -12.79
N ASP A 144 2.99 0.63 -13.66
CA ASP A 144 2.59 2.02 -13.40
C ASP A 144 1.06 2.23 -13.48
N HIS A 145 0.27 1.22 -13.89
CA HIS A 145 -1.18 1.32 -14.06
C HIS A 145 -1.99 0.69 -12.92
N GLN A 146 -1.35 0.10 -11.91
CA GLN A 146 -2.03 -0.61 -10.81
C GLN A 146 -3.16 0.21 -10.15
N TYR A 147 -2.97 1.53 -10.03
CA TYR A 147 -3.94 2.45 -9.42
C TYR A 147 -4.75 3.26 -10.44
N HIS A 148 -4.55 3.02 -11.74
CA HIS A 148 -5.30 3.68 -12.80
C HIS A 148 -6.71 3.10 -12.92
N ASN A 149 -7.74 3.95 -12.76
CA ASN A 149 -9.16 3.56 -12.68
C ASN A 149 -9.48 2.60 -11.53
N TRP A 150 -8.56 2.42 -10.58
CA TRP A 150 -8.72 1.51 -9.46
C TRP A 150 -9.75 2.00 -8.44
N TYR A 151 -9.77 3.31 -8.14
CA TYR A 151 -10.67 3.90 -7.13
C TYR A 151 -12.18 3.72 -7.39
N PRO A 152 -12.71 3.82 -8.62
CA PRO A 152 -14.12 3.49 -8.87
C PRO A 152 -14.39 1.97 -8.87
N LEU A 153 -13.38 1.11 -9.11
CA LEU A 153 -13.54 -0.34 -9.19
C LEU A 153 -13.46 -1.05 -7.84
N VAL A 154 -12.48 -0.66 -7.01
CA VAL A 154 -12.18 -1.34 -5.75
C VAL A 154 -13.38 -1.33 -4.80
N ASP A 155 -13.66 -2.48 -4.20
CA ASP A 155 -14.57 -2.54 -3.06
C ASP A 155 -13.97 -1.80 -1.86
N LYS A 156 -14.54 -0.64 -1.53
CA LYS A 156 -14.03 0.26 -0.49
C LYS A 156 -13.97 -0.36 0.88
N ARG A 157 -14.78 -1.38 1.15
CA ARG A 157 -14.77 -2.10 2.43
C ARG A 157 -13.52 -2.93 2.65
N PHE A 158 -12.77 -3.19 1.57
CA PHE A 158 -11.62 -4.09 1.53
C PHE A 158 -10.43 -3.41 0.83
N LEU A 159 -10.00 -2.25 1.36
CA LEU A 159 -8.77 -1.60 0.89
C LEU A 159 -7.54 -2.36 1.43
N PRO A 160 -6.48 -2.54 0.63
CA PRO A 160 -5.30 -3.28 1.07
C PRO A 160 -4.73 -2.74 2.38
N GLY A 161 -4.34 -3.61 3.31
CA GLY A 161 -3.77 -3.29 4.62
C GLY A 161 -4.79 -2.93 5.72
N THR A 162 -6.02 -2.58 5.36
CA THR A 162 -7.05 -2.16 6.32
C THR A 162 -7.62 -3.35 7.10
N THR A 163 -8.15 -3.06 8.30
CA THR A 163 -8.99 -3.98 9.07
C THR A 163 -10.34 -3.30 9.25
N THR A 164 -11.41 -3.86 8.68
CA THR A 164 -12.76 -3.26 8.67
C THR A 164 -13.79 -4.23 9.23
N ASP A 165 -15.02 -3.76 9.44
CA ASP A 165 -16.17 -4.58 9.83
C ASP A 165 -17.06 -4.98 8.63
N GLY A 166 -16.59 -4.71 7.41
CA GLY A 166 -17.31 -5.02 6.17
C GLY A 166 -18.54 -4.16 5.90
N ARG A 167 -18.79 -3.08 6.66
CA ARG A 167 -19.93 -2.19 6.43
C ARG A 167 -19.68 -1.21 5.29
N THR A 168 -20.69 -1.06 4.44
CA THR A 168 -20.80 0.07 3.52
C THR A 168 -21.26 1.28 4.31
N LEU A 169 -20.53 2.39 4.22
CA LEU A 169 -20.93 3.65 4.83
C LEU A 169 -21.72 4.50 3.81
N PRO A 170 -22.50 5.48 4.25
CA PRO A 170 -23.04 6.49 3.34
C PRO A 170 -21.90 7.36 2.76
N ASP A 171 -22.19 8.14 1.72
CA ASP A 171 -21.27 9.17 1.25
C ASP A 171 -20.86 10.08 2.42
N TYR A 172 -19.57 10.42 2.51
CA TYR A 172 -18.94 11.14 3.63
C TYR A 172 -18.93 10.41 4.98
N GLY A 173 -19.41 9.16 5.02
CA GLY A 173 -19.52 8.39 6.25
C GLY A 173 -18.17 8.19 6.95
N GLY A 174 -18.14 8.48 8.25
CA GLY A 174 -16.95 8.28 9.07
C GLY A 174 -15.79 9.23 8.76
N CYS A 175 -16.00 10.30 7.99
CA CYS A 175 -14.98 11.32 7.72
C CYS A 175 -14.56 12.03 9.01
N ARG A 176 -13.27 11.99 9.30
CA ARG A 176 -12.58 12.72 10.35
C ARG A 176 -11.49 13.56 9.68
N GLN A 177 -11.67 14.87 9.69
CA GLN A 177 -10.78 15.82 9.02
C GLN A 177 -10.69 17.14 9.79
N TYR A 178 -9.62 17.89 9.56
CA TYR A 178 -9.31 19.15 10.26
C TYR A 178 -9.27 18.95 11.78
N ASP A 179 -10.15 19.61 12.52
CA ASP A 179 -10.21 19.54 13.99
C ASP A 179 -10.97 18.30 14.50
N ASP A 180 -11.72 17.61 13.63
CA ASP A 180 -12.39 16.34 13.95
C ASP A 180 -11.44 15.18 13.69
N VAL A 181 -10.59 14.88 14.68
CA VAL A 181 -9.63 13.76 14.65
C VAL A 181 -9.91 12.78 15.78
N LYS A 182 -9.36 11.57 15.67
CA LYS A 182 -9.56 10.55 16.70
C LYS A 182 -8.62 10.76 17.88
N HIS A 183 -9.03 11.55 18.87
CA HIS A 183 -8.20 11.93 20.02
C HIS A 183 -7.69 10.77 20.91
N ASP A 184 -8.28 9.57 20.80
CA ASP A 184 -7.81 8.37 21.51
C ASP A 184 -6.69 7.63 20.75
N MET A 185 -6.50 7.91 19.46
CA MET A 185 -5.46 7.31 18.61
C MET A 185 -4.13 8.04 18.75
N ARG A 186 -3.58 8.01 19.97
CA ARG A 186 -2.32 8.69 20.30
C ARG A 186 -1.08 7.86 19.99
N PHE A 187 -1.23 6.52 19.97
CA PHE A 187 -0.14 5.60 19.69
C PHE A 187 -0.10 5.27 18.19
N VAL A 188 0.33 6.25 17.41
CA VAL A 188 0.48 6.15 15.96
C VAL A 188 1.82 6.79 15.59
N GLY A 189 2.67 6.06 14.90
CA GLY A 189 4.03 6.52 14.67
C GLY A 189 4.97 5.36 14.40
N GLY A 190 6.26 5.66 14.42
CA GLY A 190 7.28 4.66 14.14
C GLY A 190 8.69 5.21 14.22
N VAL A 191 9.62 4.42 13.68
CA VAL A 191 11.04 4.77 13.59
C VAL A 191 11.60 4.27 12.27
N SER A 192 12.59 4.99 11.75
CA SER A 192 13.34 4.61 10.56
C SER A 192 14.81 4.92 10.78
N ASN A 193 15.70 3.99 10.40
CA ASN A 193 17.13 4.25 10.34
C ASN A 193 17.62 4.53 8.91
N GLY A 194 16.70 4.76 7.96
CA GLY A 194 17.02 4.93 6.54
C GLY A 194 17.00 3.63 5.73
N GLU A 195 17.08 2.45 6.36
CA GLU A 195 17.02 1.16 5.68
C GLU A 195 15.84 0.31 6.14
N ILE A 196 15.63 0.28 7.45
CA ILE A 196 14.60 -0.48 8.15
C ILE A 196 13.59 0.52 8.69
N GLY A 197 12.30 0.23 8.48
CA GLY A 197 11.20 1.03 9.00
C GLY A 197 10.29 0.20 9.87
N LEU A 198 9.91 0.76 11.02
CA LEU A 198 8.85 0.22 11.87
C LEU A 198 7.78 1.28 11.97
N PHE A 199 6.53 0.92 11.72
CA PHE A 199 5.39 1.82 11.83
C PHE A 199 4.23 1.08 12.48
N GLY A 200 3.34 1.79 13.17
CA GLY A 200 2.18 1.13 13.76
C GLY A 200 1.14 2.08 14.33
N MET A 201 0.02 1.49 14.71
CA MET A 201 -1.21 2.17 15.08
C MET A 201 -1.97 1.35 16.11
N ASP A 202 -2.30 1.98 17.24
CA ASP A 202 -3.41 1.54 18.11
C ASP A 202 -4.71 2.08 17.51
N PHE A 203 -5.35 1.26 16.69
CA PHE A 203 -6.43 1.63 15.78
C PHE A 203 -7.80 1.56 16.44
N TYR A 204 -8.62 2.57 16.16
CA TYR A 204 -10.05 2.59 16.40
C TYR A 204 -10.73 3.06 15.12
N ASN A 205 -11.77 2.37 14.68
CA ASN A 205 -12.53 2.81 13.51
C ASN A 205 -13.34 4.09 13.80
N HIS A 206 -14.01 4.61 12.77
CA HIS A 206 -14.72 5.89 12.82
C HIS A 206 -15.84 5.97 13.89
N ASP A 207 -16.42 4.86 14.32
CA ASP A 207 -17.51 4.82 15.31
C ASP A 207 -17.18 4.04 16.60
N ASN A 208 -15.91 3.63 16.79
CA ASN A 208 -15.41 2.87 17.95
C ASN A 208 -16.02 1.48 18.12
N THR A 209 -16.56 0.90 17.06
CA THR A 209 -17.10 -0.46 17.07
C THR A 209 -16.05 -1.50 16.71
N LEU A 210 -14.93 -1.10 16.10
CA LEU A 210 -13.81 -1.95 15.74
C LEU A 210 -12.49 -1.33 16.21
N GLN A 211 -11.63 -2.12 16.84
CA GLN A 211 -10.29 -1.73 17.25
C GLN A 211 -9.27 -2.83 16.96
N ALA A 212 -8.01 -2.44 16.74
CA ALA A 212 -6.90 -3.37 16.49
C ALA A 212 -5.56 -2.72 16.81
N LYS A 213 -4.54 -3.52 17.06
CA LYS A 213 -3.14 -3.09 17.13
C LYS A 213 -2.46 -3.51 15.85
N LYS A 214 -1.97 -2.56 15.06
CA LYS A 214 -1.40 -2.79 13.73
C LYS A 214 0.07 -2.39 13.71
N SER A 215 0.94 -3.23 13.17
CA SER A 215 2.36 -2.90 12.95
C SER A 215 2.81 -3.29 11.55
N TYR A 216 3.76 -2.52 11.03
CA TYR A 216 4.36 -2.63 9.72
C TYR A 216 5.87 -2.62 9.91
N ILE A 217 6.55 -3.67 9.46
CA ILE A 217 8.02 -3.78 9.54
C ILE A 217 8.54 -3.93 8.12
N CYS A 218 9.29 -2.94 7.67
CA CYS A 218 9.88 -2.88 6.34
C CYS A 218 11.37 -3.22 6.43
N PHE A 219 11.79 -4.32 5.79
CA PHE A 219 13.17 -4.80 5.83
C PHE A 219 13.60 -5.39 4.48
N GLY A 220 14.40 -4.65 3.71
CA GLY A 220 14.85 -5.08 2.39
C GLY A 220 13.67 -5.30 1.45
N ASP A 221 13.56 -6.49 0.87
CA ASP A 221 12.44 -6.83 -0.05
C ASP A 221 11.26 -7.52 0.67
N GLN A 222 11.19 -7.38 1.99
CA GLN A 222 10.25 -8.08 2.85
C GLN A 222 9.48 -7.07 3.73
N ILE A 223 8.15 -7.09 3.64
CA ILE A 223 7.29 -6.20 4.43
C ILE A 223 6.36 -7.06 5.30
N LEU A 224 6.53 -6.99 6.61
CA LEU A 224 5.73 -7.75 7.58
C LEU A 224 4.59 -6.88 8.09
N LEU A 225 3.39 -7.44 8.11
CA LEU A 225 2.19 -6.81 8.61
C LEU A 225 1.61 -7.66 9.73
N LEU A 226 1.45 -7.03 10.88
CA LEU A 226 1.09 -7.68 12.13
C LEU A 226 -0.16 -7.01 12.70
N GLY A 227 -1.09 -7.82 13.18
CA GLY A 227 -2.33 -7.39 13.80
C GLY A 227 -2.58 -8.19 15.07
N SER A 228 -3.02 -7.53 16.14
CA SER A 228 -3.48 -8.20 17.36
C SER A 228 -4.53 -7.40 18.09
N GLY A 229 -5.21 -8.04 19.06
CA GLY A 229 -6.25 -7.37 19.83
C GLY A 229 -7.41 -6.88 19.00
N ILE A 230 -7.69 -7.56 17.88
CA ILE A 230 -8.77 -7.22 16.98
C ILE A 230 -10.08 -7.48 17.71
N GLN A 231 -10.93 -6.47 17.82
CA GLN A 231 -12.22 -6.57 18.49
C GLN A 231 -13.24 -5.81 17.67
N SER A 232 -14.40 -6.43 17.44
CA SER A 232 -15.50 -5.86 16.67
C SER A 232 -16.82 -6.09 17.39
N GLN A 233 -17.67 -5.06 17.44
CA GLN A 233 -19.04 -5.19 17.96
C GLN A 233 -19.97 -5.94 16.98
N SER A 234 -19.62 -6.04 15.69
CA SER A 234 -20.39 -6.84 14.72
C SER A 234 -20.17 -8.35 14.88
N GLY A 235 -19.20 -8.77 15.69
CA GLY A 235 -18.78 -10.17 15.80
C GLY A 235 -17.84 -10.63 14.68
N GLU A 236 -17.54 -9.78 13.69
CA GLU A 236 -16.61 -10.09 12.61
C GLU A 236 -15.70 -8.90 12.29
N ALA A 237 -14.50 -9.20 11.80
CA ALA A 237 -13.61 -8.24 11.17
C ALA A 237 -12.99 -8.85 9.90
N PHE A 238 -12.56 -7.99 9.00
CA PHE A 238 -11.93 -8.36 7.73
C PHE A 238 -10.62 -7.60 7.59
N THR A 239 -9.51 -8.32 7.51
CA THR A 239 -8.20 -7.74 7.18
C THR A 239 -7.86 -8.05 5.73
N THR A 240 -7.78 -7.03 4.90
CA THR A 240 -7.44 -7.20 3.48
C THR A 240 -5.94 -7.16 3.29
N ILE A 241 -5.35 -8.23 2.78
CA ILE A 241 -3.91 -8.28 2.45
C ILE A 241 -3.64 -7.50 1.18
N SER A 242 -4.43 -7.76 0.13
CA SER A 242 -4.30 -7.13 -1.18
C SER A 242 -5.66 -7.06 -1.89
N ASN A 243 -5.79 -6.09 -2.80
CA ASN A 243 -6.96 -5.92 -3.67
C ASN A 243 -6.46 -5.37 -5.01
N THR A 244 -5.83 -6.26 -5.78
CA THR A 244 -4.98 -5.92 -6.91
C THR A 244 -5.77 -5.92 -8.20
N GLN A 245 -5.68 -4.87 -9.01
CA GLN A 245 -6.30 -4.88 -10.33
C GLN A 245 -5.49 -5.73 -11.30
N LEU A 246 -6.19 -6.65 -11.99
CA LEU A 246 -5.63 -7.53 -13.00
C LEU A 246 -6.01 -6.99 -14.38
N HIS A 247 -5.00 -6.68 -15.18
CA HIS A 247 -5.18 -5.97 -16.45
C HIS A 247 -5.14 -6.90 -17.66
N ASP A 248 -4.36 -7.99 -17.59
CA ASP A 248 -4.31 -9.03 -18.61
C ASP A 248 -4.49 -10.41 -17.95
N LEU A 249 -5.72 -10.92 -17.95
CA LEU A 249 -6.04 -12.22 -17.36
C LEU A 249 -5.36 -13.38 -18.10
N ALA A 250 -5.06 -13.25 -19.40
CA ALA A 250 -4.40 -14.30 -20.17
C ALA A 250 -2.91 -14.44 -19.79
N ARG A 251 -2.33 -13.37 -19.23
CA ARG A 251 -0.95 -13.33 -18.72
C ARG A 251 -0.90 -13.20 -17.20
N THR A 252 -2.00 -13.50 -16.51
CA THR A 252 -2.06 -13.56 -15.06
C THR A 252 -1.90 -15.00 -14.59
N VAL A 253 -1.02 -15.21 -13.61
CA VAL A 253 -0.82 -16.49 -12.94
C VAL A 253 -1.06 -16.30 -11.45
N VAL A 254 -1.84 -17.20 -10.85
CA VAL A 254 -2.06 -17.28 -9.41
C VAL A 254 -1.64 -18.66 -8.94
N THR A 255 -0.82 -18.70 -7.89
CA THR A 255 -0.47 -19.94 -7.19
C THR A 255 -0.82 -19.83 -5.72
N VAL A 256 -1.33 -20.91 -5.14
CA VAL A 256 -1.67 -21.02 -3.72
C VAL A 256 -1.03 -22.29 -3.20
N ASP A 257 -0.28 -22.18 -2.11
CA ASP A 257 0.43 -23.30 -1.47
C ASP A 257 1.26 -24.13 -2.48
N GLY A 258 1.89 -23.43 -3.44
CA GLY A 258 2.72 -24.02 -4.50
C GLY A 258 1.96 -24.65 -5.68
N GLN A 259 0.62 -24.59 -5.69
CA GLN A 259 -0.23 -25.12 -6.77
C GLN A 259 -0.81 -23.99 -7.61
N ALA A 260 -0.89 -24.16 -8.93
CA ALA A 260 -1.55 -23.18 -9.81
C ALA A 260 -3.07 -23.26 -9.66
N HIS A 261 -3.73 -22.09 -9.64
CA HIS A 261 -5.17 -21.98 -9.54
C HIS A 261 -5.78 -21.28 -10.76
N SER A 262 -7.01 -21.67 -11.08
CA SER A 262 -7.79 -21.02 -12.13
C SER A 262 -8.35 -19.70 -11.62
N LEU A 263 -8.38 -18.70 -12.48
CA LEU A 263 -8.97 -17.41 -12.17
C LEU A 263 -10.49 -17.50 -12.00
N ASN A 264 -11.16 -18.53 -12.54
CA ASN A 264 -12.62 -18.69 -12.45
C ASN A 264 -13.12 -19.17 -11.09
N ASP A 265 -12.23 -19.48 -10.15
CA ASP A 265 -12.59 -19.92 -8.80
C ASP A 265 -13.23 -18.74 -8.02
N THR A 266 -14.37 -18.98 -7.39
CA THR A 266 -15.10 -17.94 -6.66
C THR A 266 -14.43 -17.54 -5.34
N ALA A 267 -13.77 -18.50 -4.69
CA ALA A 267 -12.94 -18.29 -3.51
C ALA A 267 -11.93 -19.43 -3.36
N ILE A 268 -10.65 -19.10 -3.21
CA ILE A 268 -9.56 -20.06 -3.04
C ILE A 268 -9.03 -19.92 -1.59
N PRO A 269 -9.18 -20.93 -0.72
CA PRO A 269 -8.60 -20.88 0.62
C PRO A 269 -7.07 -20.96 0.55
N VAL A 270 -6.39 -20.20 1.39
CA VAL A 270 -4.93 -20.16 1.46
C VAL A 270 -4.47 -20.63 2.84
N ARG A 271 -3.60 -21.65 2.91
CA ARG A 271 -3.11 -22.17 4.19
C ARG A 271 -1.79 -21.53 4.63
N GLN A 272 -0.85 -21.39 3.71
CA GLN A 272 0.51 -20.96 4.02
C GLN A 272 1.00 -19.84 3.14
N SER A 273 0.71 -19.86 1.83
CA SER A 273 1.23 -18.85 0.92
C SER A 273 0.43 -18.71 -0.35
N PHE A 274 0.47 -17.54 -0.95
CA PHE A 274 0.00 -17.34 -2.32
C PHE A 274 0.91 -16.39 -3.07
N HIS A 275 0.95 -16.53 -4.39
CA HIS A 275 1.66 -15.65 -5.30
C HIS A 275 0.77 -15.30 -6.47
N TRP A 276 0.85 -14.05 -6.91
CA TRP A 276 0.28 -13.63 -8.18
C TRP A 276 1.34 -12.93 -9.02
N SER A 277 1.22 -13.07 -10.33
CA SER A 277 1.98 -12.28 -11.30
C SER A 277 1.11 -11.95 -12.49
N GLN A 278 1.31 -10.76 -13.06
CA GLN A 278 0.75 -10.37 -14.34
C GLN A 278 1.82 -9.71 -15.21
N ALA A 279 1.77 -9.97 -16.52
CA ALA A 279 2.64 -9.32 -17.48
C ALA A 279 1.84 -8.44 -18.42
N ARG A 280 2.36 -7.25 -18.72
CA ARG A 280 1.75 -6.29 -19.65
C ARG A 280 2.78 -5.76 -20.62
N ASP A 281 2.44 -5.77 -21.90
CA ASP A 281 3.26 -5.10 -22.92
C ASP A 281 3.07 -3.58 -22.81
N GLN A 282 4.19 -2.87 -22.71
CA GLN A 282 4.27 -1.42 -22.73
C GLN A 282 5.17 -0.96 -23.89
N VAL A 283 5.19 0.35 -24.16
CA VAL A 283 5.96 0.97 -25.26
C VAL A 283 7.45 0.58 -25.21
N HIS A 284 8.01 0.38 -24.01
CA HIS A 284 9.43 0.05 -23.80
C HIS A 284 9.67 -1.41 -23.40
N GLY A 285 8.71 -2.31 -23.64
CA GLY A 285 8.84 -3.74 -23.42
C GLY A 285 7.77 -4.31 -22.49
N THR A 286 7.90 -5.60 -22.16
CA THR A 286 6.97 -6.28 -21.25
C THR A 286 7.33 -5.98 -19.80
N THR A 287 6.40 -5.38 -19.08
CA THR A 287 6.46 -5.21 -17.62
C THR A 287 5.93 -6.44 -16.94
N LEU A 288 6.59 -6.87 -15.86
CA LEU A 288 6.14 -7.96 -14.98
C LEU A 288 5.91 -7.36 -13.60
N SER A 289 4.68 -7.47 -13.11
CA SER A 289 4.31 -7.18 -11.72
C SER A 289 4.02 -8.50 -11.02
N GLN A 290 4.58 -8.69 -9.83
CA GLN A 290 4.39 -9.91 -9.07
C GLN A 290 4.60 -9.68 -7.58
N CYS A 291 3.88 -10.44 -6.76
CA CYS A 291 4.02 -10.39 -5.32
C CYS A 291 3.75 -11.76 -4.70
N GLY A 292 4.65 -12.18 -3.83
CA GLY A 292 4.44 -13.33 -2.96
C GLY A 292 3.91 -12.90 -1.59
N VAL A 293 3.04 -13.72 -1.01
CA VAL A 293 2.54 -13.54 0.36
C VAL A 293 2.73 -14.83 1.14
N TYR A 294 3.31 -14.71 2.33
CA TYR A 294 3.52 -15.81 3.26
C TYR A 294 2.78 -15.58 4.58
N LEU A 295 2.15 -16.64 5.09
CA LEU A 295 1.49 -16.71 6.38
C LEU A 295 2.33 -17.55 7.36
N PRO A 296 2.70 -17.01 8.52
CA PRO A 296 3.50 -17.74 9.51
C PRO A 296 2.70 -18.71 10.38
N PHE A 297 1.38 -18.60 10.35
CA PHE A 297 0.45 -19.51 10.99
C PHE A 297 -0.88 -19.50 10.21
N GLU A 298 -1.64 -20.57 10.37
CA GLU A 298 -2.94 -20.75 9.74
C GLU A 298 -3.93 -19.65 10.18
N GLN A 299 -4.60 -19.06 9.20
CA GLN A 299 -5.57 -17.98 9.33
C GLN A 299 -6.66 -18.22 8.28
N ASN A 300 -7.89 -17.77 8.52
CA ASN A 300 -8.99 -17.92 7.56
C ASN A 300 -8.84 -16.92 6.38
N LEU A 301 -7.84 -17.15 5.53
CA LEU A 301 -7.54 -16.37 4.34
C LEU A 301 -8.19 -16.99 3.11
N SER A 302 -8.89 -16.17 2.34
CA SER A 302 -9.36 -16.52 0.99
C SER A 302 -8.87 -15.51 -0.05
N LEU A 303 -8.61 -16.03 -1.24
CA LEU A 303 -8.43 -15.25 -2.47
C LEU A 303 -9.71 -15.30 -3.29
N GLN A 304 -10.13 -14.16 -3.80
CA GLN A 304 -11.33 -14.03 -4.62
C GLN A 304 -11.04 -13.13 -5.81
N MET A 305 -11.38 -13.61 -7.00
CA MET A 305 -11.39 -12.78 -8.21
C MET A 305 -12.80 -12.23 -8.45
N GLU A 306 -12.90 -10.93 -8.69
CA GLU A 306 -14.15 -10.26 -9.03
C GLU A 306 -13.97 -9.41 -10.29
N ARG A 307 -14.87 -9.57 -11.26
CA ARG A 307 -15.08 -8.55 -12.29
C ARG A 307 -16.02 -7.50 -11.74
N ARG A 308 -15.60 -6.23 -11.77
CA ARG A 308 -16.36 -5.10 -11.23
C ARG A 308 -16.56 -4.03 -12.28
N THR A 309 -17.69 -3.33 -12.16
CA THR A 309 -17.93 -2.05 -12.83
C THR A 309 -17.94 -0.96 -11.78
N GLY A 310 -17.50 0.24 -12.17
CA GLY A 310 -17.43 1.40 -11.30
C GLY A 310 -17.76 2.67 -12.07
N ASP A 311 -18.15 3.72 -11.35
CA ASP A 311 -18.39 5.04 -11.91
C ASP A 311 -17.60 6.08 -11.11
N TRP A 312 -16.74 6.84 -11.79
CA TRP A 312 -16.00 7.95 -11.19
C TRP A 312 -16.94 9.02 -10.59
N LYS A 313 -18.18 9.14 -11.10
CA LYS A 313 -19.18 10.07 -10.52
C LYS A 313 -19.59 9.70 -9.12
N ASP A 314 -19.53 8.41 -8.75
CA ASP A 314 -19.86 7.94 -7.40
C ASP A 314 -18.83 8.41 -6.36
N GLN A 315 -17.67 8.89 -6.82
CA GLN A 315 -16.59 9.40 -5.99
C GLN A 315 -16.52 10.92 -6.00
N PHE A 316 -16.83 11.50 -7.15
CA PHE A 316 -16.87 12.94 -7.38
C PHE A 316 -17.72 13.25 -8.62
N PRO A 317 -18.94 13.81 -8.46
CA PRO A 317 -19.86 14.07 -9.57
C PRO A 317 -19.28 14.93 -10.71
N GLU A 318 -18.36 15.84 -10.39
CA GLU A 318 -17.68 16.71 -11.36
C GLU A 318 -16.84 15.96 -12.40
N ASN A 319 -16.51 14.68 -12.16
CA ASN A 319 -15.85 13.83 -13.15
C ASN A 319 -16.58 13.82 -14.50
N ALA A 320 -17.91 13.97 -14.51
CA ALA A 320 -18.71 14.03 -15.74
C ALA A 320 -18.39 15.24 -16.65
N ARG A 321 -17.75 16.29 -16.12
CA ARG A 321 -17.32 17.45 -16.91
C ARG A 321 -15.98 17.25 -17.59
N TYR A 322 -15.12 16.39 -17.03
CA TYR A 322 -13.73 16.24 -17.45
C TYR A 322 -13.46 14.92 -18.19
N LEU A 323 -14.30 13.91 -18.01
CA LEU A 323 -14.14 12.60 -18.63
C LEU A 323 -15.16 12.37 -19.74
N ALA A 324 -14.71 11.81 -20.87
CA ALA A 324 -15.60 11.37 -21.94
C ALA A 324 -16.54 10.23 -21.48
N SER A 325 -16.05 9.36 -20.58
CA SER A 325 -16.84 8.36 -19.87
C SER A 325 -16.35 8.27 -18.42
N THR A 326 -17.28 8.26 -17.48
CA THR A 326 -16.98 8.08 -16.06
C THR A 326 -17.06 6.61 -15.62
N LYS A 327 -17.66 5.76 -16.46
CA LYS A 327 -17.81 4.33 -16.19
C LYS A 327 -16.56 3.57 -16.60
N VAL A 328 -16.15 2.65 -15.74
CA VAL A 328 -15.01 1.77 -15.94
C VAL A 328 -15.37 0.33 -15.56
N GLU A 329 -14.63 -0.62 -16.13
CA GLU A 329 -14.70 -2.02 -15.76
C GLU A 329 -13.30 -2.59 -15.56
N GLY A 330 -13.17 -3.61 -14.71
CA GLY A 330 -11.90 -4.28 -14.48
C GLY A 330 -12.05 -5.52 -13.62
N ASN A 331 -10.95 -6.27 -13.48
CA ASN A 331 -10.87 -7.46 -12.65
C ASN A 331 -10.00 -7.15 -11.43
N LEU A 332 -10.40 -7.64 -10.27
CA LEU A 332 -9.69 -7.45 -9.01
C LEU A 332 -9.45 -8.79 -8.35
N LEU A 333 -8.22 -9.01 -7.88
CA LEU A 333 -7.83 -10.13 -7.04
C LEU A 333 -7.73 -9.64 -5.60
N ARG A 334 -8.72 -10.01 -4.78
CA ARG A 334 -8.80 -9.67 -3.36
C ARG A 334 -8.32 -10.84 -2.52
N ALA A 335 -7.42 -10.58 -1.57
CA ALA A 335 -7.05 -11.54 -0.53
C ALA A 335 -7.47 -10.99 0.84
N THR A 336 -8.34 -11.72 1.55
CA THR A 336 -8.95 -11.26 2.81
C THR A 336 -8.84 -12.33 3.89
N ILE A 337 -8.31 -11.94 5.04
CA ILE A 337 -8.40 -12.71 6.28
C ILE A 337 -9.73 -12.36 6.94
N THR A 338 -10.57 -13.35 7.17
CA THR A 338 -11.84 -13.21 7.90
C THR A 338 -11.62 -13.59 9.36
N GLN A 339 -11.98 -12.70 10.27
CA GLN A 339 -11.83 -12.89 11.71
C GLN A 339 -13.21 -13.01 12.35
N HIS A 340 -13.55 -14.20 12.86
CA HIS A 340 -14.78 -14.41 13.62
C HIS A 340 -14.50 -14.18 15.10
N LEU A 341 -15.13 -13.16 15.68
CA LEU A 341 -14.78 -12.62 16.99
C LEU A 341 -15.87 -12.96 17.99
N VAL A 342 -15.57 -13.90 18.90
CA VAL A 342 -16.52 -14.31 19.95
C VAL A 342 -16.59 -13.23 21.05
N ASN A 343 -17.81 -12.72 21.29
CA ASN A 343 -18.27 -11.92 22.42
C ASN A 343 -17.26 -10.89 23.00
N PHE A 344 -17.43 -9.64 22.59
CA PHE A 344 -16.87 -8.43 23.21
C PHE A 344 -17.26 -8.35 24.70
N THR A 345 -16.50 -9.01 25.57
CA THR A 345 -16.70 -8.98 27.03
C THR A 345 -15.50 -8.35 27.72
N GLY A 346 -14.95 -7.28 27.15
CA GLY A 346 -13.96 -6.42 27.80
C GLY A 346 -12.75 -7.13 28.41
N SER A 347 -12.44 -8.37 28.00
CA SER A 347 -11.55 -9.23 28.77
C SER A 347 -10.10 -8.79 28.58
N SER A 348 -9.42 -8.64 29.72
CA SER A 348 -8.02 -8.29 29.87
C SER A 348 -7.10 -9.51 29.71
N SER A 349 -7.54 -10.55 28.97
CA SER A 349 -6.70 -11.73 28.74
C SER A 349 -5.43 -11.31 27.99
N PRO A 350 -4.23 -11.65 28.50
CA PRO A 350 -2.97 -11.39 27.79
C PRO A 350 -2.80 -12.29 26.57
N GLU A 351 -3.50 -13.43 26.51
CA GLU A 351 -3.56 -14.29 25.34
C GLU A 351 -4.63 -13.81 24.36
N VAL A 352 -4.18 -13.47 23.16
CA VAL A 352 -5.03 -13.08 22.04
C VAL A 352 -5.58 -14.36 21.43
N ASP A 353 -6.91 -14.46 21.30
CA ASP A 353 -7.52 -15.55 20.54
C ASP A 353 -6.91 -15.60 19.13
N LYS A 354 -6.84 -16.80 18.54
CA LYS A 354 -6.29 -17.02 17.20
C LYS A 354 -6.96 -16.08 16.18
N ASP A 355 -8.26 -15.85 16.33
CA ASP A 355 -9.06 -14.98 15.46
C ASP A 355 -8.92 -13.48 15.79
N GLN A 356 -8.28 -13.11 16.90
CA GLN A 356 -8.03 -11.72 17.27
C GLN A 356 -6.66 -11.20 16.79
N ARG A 357 -5.96 -11.95 15.94
CA ARG A 357 -4.65 -11.58 15.40
C ARG A 357 -4.52 -11.94 13.92
N TYR A 358 -3.59 -11.26 13.26
CA TYR A 358 -3.11 -11.66 11.95
C TYR A 358 -1.61 -11.44 11.82
N ALA A 359 -0.99 -12.18 10.91
CA ALA A 359 0.37 -11.93 10.47
C ALA A 359 0.54 -12.37 9.02
N TYR A 360 1.18 -11.54 8.22
CA TYR A 360 1.58 -11.90 6.87
C TYR A 360 2.82 -11.14 6.44
N LEU A 361 3.56 -11.73 5.52
CA LEU A 361 4.72 -11.15 4.88
C LEU A 361 4.42 -10.90 3.40
N LEU A 362 4.57 -9.68 2.94
CA LEU A 362 4.58 -9.33 1.52
C LEU A 362 6.02 -9.39 1.00
N MET A 363 6.18 -10.02 -0.17
CA MET A 363 7.45 -10.17 -0.88
C MET A 363 7.25 -9.67 -2.33
N PRO A 364 7.30 -8.35 -2.57
CA PRO A 364 7.20 -7.79 -3.91
C PRO A 364 8.32 -8.31 -4.81
N ASN A 365 8.05 -8.42 -6.11
CA ASN A 365 8.99 -8.93 -7.12
C ASN A 365 9.49 -10.38 -6.88
N CYS A 366 8.99 -11.08 -5.85
CA CYS A 366 9.29 -12.48 -5.60
C CYS A 366 8.57 -13.39 -6.60
N THR A 367 9.30 -14.35 -7.17
CA THR A 367 8.71 -15.41 -8.01
C THR A 367 8.00 -16.46 -7.17
N ALA A 368 7.06 -17.20 -7.77
CA ALA A 368 6.41 -18.36 -7.12
C ALA A 368 7.44 -19.38 -6.60
N VAL A 369 8.52 -19.64 -7.36
CA VAL A 369 9.57 -20.58 -6.95
C VAL A 369 10.35 -20.07 -5.73
N GLN A 370 10.68 -18.78 -5.69
CA GLN A 370 11.31 -18.17 -4.52
C GLN A 370 10.40 -18.22 -3.29
N LEU A 371 9.10 -17.95 -3.47
CA LEU A 371 8.12 -18.01 -2.39
C LEU A 371 7.98 -19.44 -1.83
N THR A 372 7.87 -20.46 -2.68
CA THR A 372 7.81 -21.86 -2.23
C THR A 372 9.06 -22.26 -1.44
N ARG A 373 10.25 -21.83 -1.89
CA ARG A 373 11.50 -22.08 -1.15
C ARG A 373 11.53 -21.36 0.19
N PHE A 374 11.07 -20.11 0.22
CA PHE A 374 10.94 -19.32 1.43
C PHE A 374 9.97 -19.98 2.42
N ALA A 375 8.78 -20.38 1.97
CA ALA A 375 7.76 -21.00 2.81
C ALA A 375 8.22 -22.31 3.45
N ALA A 376 9.10 -23.06 2.78
CA ALA A 376 9.72 -24.28 3.32
C ALA A 376 10.75 -24.00 4.43
N ARG A 377 11.41 -22.83 4.40
CA ARG A 377 12.42 -22.44 5.38
C ARG A 377 12.44 -20.91 5.54
N PRO A 378 11.46 -20.33 6.27
CA PRO A 378 11.39 -18.90 6.46
C PRO A 378 12.60 -18.41 7.26
N ASP A 379 13.04 -17.20 6.96
CA ASP A 379 14.14 -16.50 7.64
C ASP A 379 13.65 -15.62 8.80
N TRP A 380 12.36 -15.66 9.13
CA TRP A 380 11.77 -14.98 10.30
C TRP A 380 11.29 -15.95 11.36
N ALA A 381 11.67 -15.70 12.60
CA ALA A 381 10.99 -16.20 13.78
C ALA A 381 9.96 -15.19 14.29
N TRP A 382 8.73 -15.66 14.49
CA TRP A 382 7.59 -14.87 14.94
C TRP A 382 7.49 -14.98 16.47
N LEU A 383 8.23 -14.12 17.17
CA LEU A 383 8.41 -14.23 18.62
C LEU A 383 7.13 -13.88 19.40
N SER A 384 6.40 -12.84 18.97
CA SER A 384 5.13 -12.46 19.58
C SER A 384 4.24 -11.69 18.60
N VAL A 385 2.96 -12.06 18.54
CA VAL A 385 1.89 -11.29 17.88
C VAL A 385 0.74 -11.18 18.89
N SER A 386 0.93 -10.31 19.88
CA SER A 386 0.04 -10.16 21.03
C SER A 386 -0.35 -8.69 21.24
N ARG A 387 -1.39 -8.46 22.05
CA ARG A 387 -1.84 -7.11 22.41
C ARG A 387 -0.77 -6.26 23.07
N ALA A 388 0.16 -6.89 23.77
CA ALA A 388 1.25 -6.21 24.44
C ALA A 388 2.40 -5.89 23.47
N LEU A 389 2.74 -6.84 22.60
CA LEU A 389 3.98 -6.79 21.84
C LEU A 389 3.84 -7.47 20.48
N HIS A 390 4.32 -6.79 19.45
CA HIS A 390 4.69 -7.40 18.18
C HIS A 390 6.22 -7.52 18.14
N ALA A 391 6.71 -8.75 18.03
CA ALA A 391 8.14 -9.05 18.00
C ALA A 391 8.45 -10.14 16.99
N VAL A 392 9.47 -9.88 16.18
CA VAL A 392 9.97 -10.78 15.14
C VAL A 392 11.50 -10.75 15.16
N TYR A 393 12.11 -11.84 14.70
CA TYR A 393 13.55 -11.98 14.60
C TYR A 393 13.94 -12.46 13.21
N HIS A 394 14.79 -11.72 12.52
CA HIS A 394 15.36 -12.14 11.24
C HIS A 394 16.62 -12.97 11.45
N HIS A 395 16.62 -14.20 10.94
CA HIS A 395 17.73 -15.13 10.98
C HIS A 395 18.73 -14.81 9.86
N PRO A 396 20.01 -14.54 10.18
CA PRO A 396 21.02 -14.16 9.18
C PRO A 396 21.46 -15.32 8.27
N ALA A 397 20.97 -16.55 8.48
CA ALA A 397 21.48 -17.77 7.87
C ALA A 397 20.61 -18.35 6.73
N ALA A 398 19.66 -17.59 6.17
CA ALA A 398 18.83 -18.06 5.06
C ALA A 398 19.31 -17.48 3.70
N PRO A 399 19.68 -18.34 2.72
CA PRO A 399 20.47 -17.91 1.56
C PRO A 399 19.68 -17.44 0.32
N PHE A 400 18.35 -17.23 0.39
CA PHE A 400 17.51 -17.35 -0.82
C PHE A 400 17.02 -16.04 -1.44
N LEU A 401 17.05 -14.93 -0.71
CA LEU A 401 16.99 -13.59 -1.29
C LEU A 401 18.30 -12.91 -0.90
N PRO A 402 19.00 -12.23 -1.82
CA PRO A 402 20.27 -11.59 -1.51
C PRO A 402 20.01 -10.37 -0.61
N LEU A 403 19.82 -10.61 0.68
CA LEU A 403 20.13 -9.65 1.74
C LEU A 403 21.61 -9.82 2.10
N THR A 404 22.47 -9.94 1.10
CA THR A 404 23.90 -10.21 1.27
C THR A 404 24.51 -9.12 2.16
N GLY A 405 24.96 -9.50 3.36
CA GLY A 405 25.72 -8.63 4.25
C GLY A 405 24.93 -7.89 5.34
N LYS A 406 23.62 -8.12 5.52
CA LYS A 406 22.87 -7.48 6.62
C LYS A 406 22.99 -8.27 7.94
N PRO A 407 23.34 -7.63 9.07
CA PRO A 407 23.43 -8.30 10.38
C PRO A 407 22.06 -8.78 10.87
N PRO A 408 21.99 -9.74 11.81
CA PRO A 408 20.73 -10.14 12.45
C PRO A 408 20.01 -8.93 13.04
N VAL A 409 18.69 -8.85 12.84
CA VAL A 409 17.86 -7.78 13.40
C VAL A 409 16.78 -8.39 14.27
N SER A 410 16.80 -8.03 15.56
CA SER A 410 15.68 -8.24 16.47
C SER A 410 14.81 -7.00 16.44
N VAL A 411 13.53 -7.15 16.08
CA VAL A 411 12.59 -6.04 16.03
C VAL A 411 11.47 -6.28 17.04
N SER A 412 11.32 -5.36 17.98
CA SER A 412 10.24 -5.36 18.98
C SER A 412 9.55 -4.00 18.97
N MET A 413 8.23 -4.00 18.75
CA MET A 413 7.41 -2.80 18.82
C MET A 413 6.45 -2.94 20.01
N PRO A 414 6.71 -2.28 21.16
CA PRO A 414 5.70 -2.18 22.21
C PRO A 414 4.49 -1.42 21.65
N ILE A 415 3.28 -1.88 21.94
CA ILE A 415 2.04 -1.27 21.41
C ILE A 415 1.17 -0.72 22.55
N TYR A 416 1.81 -0.32 23.63
CA TYR A 416 1.16 0.30 24.78
C TYR A 416 2.07 1.35 25.40
N ARG A 417 1.44 2.29 26.11
CA ARG A 417 2.10 3.26 26.98
C ARG A 417 2.57 2.52 28.25
N VAL A 418 3.86 2.54 28.57
CA VAL A 418 4.27 2.38 29.97
C VAL A 418 3.70 3.62 30.68
N ARG A 419 2.67 3.43 31.50
CA ARG A 419 2.09 4.50 32.31
C ARG A 419 3.07 4.95 33.38
#